data_AF-X1HTQ9-F1
#
_entry.id   AF-X1HTQ9-F1
#
_cell.length_a   1.000
_cell.length_b   1.000
_cell.length_c   1.000
_cell.angle_alpha   90.00
_cell.angle_beta   90.00
_cell.angle_gamma   90.00
#
_symmetry.space_group_name_H-M   'P 1'
#
loop_
_entity.id
_entity.type
_entity.pdbx_description
1 polymer ?
#
loop_
_entity_poly.entity_id
_entity_poly.type
_entity_poly.pdbx_seq_one_letter_code
_entity_poly.pdbx_strand_id
1 'polypeptide(L)'
;CWNFSRYFETNTFEVLPYVVMSGVTSESCGGTFVMNLDVWDSLPADVQQIMTEERKEQEKWVNDLEKAVGDELLEEYEAEGIIDIYILPSEERARWVAACDPFYETLVSEWGEKGKKVLEIARYYQAKYAGES
;
A
#
# COMPACT_ATOMS: atom_id res chain seq x y z
N CYS A 1 -4.15 1.11 0.29
CA CYS A 1 -5.08 0.86 -0.81
C CYS A 1 -4.86 -0.56 -1.25
N TRP A 2 -5.93 -1.32 -1.38
CA TRP A 2 -5.82 -2.65 -1.92
C TRP A 2 -5.88 -2.52 -3.43
N ASN A 3 -4.84 -2.95 -4.13
CA ASN A 3 -4.72 -2.81 -5.58
C ASN A 3 -5.66 -3.77 -6.35
N PHE A 4 -6.79 -4.15 -5.74
CA PHE A 4 -7.75 -5.07 -6.33
C PHE A 4 -8.49 -4.46 -7.51
N SER A 5 -8.69 -3.14 -7.54
CA SER A 5 -9.22 -2.45 -8.72
C SER A 5 -8.43 -2.84 -9.97
N ARG A 6 -7.09 -2.83 -9.91
CA ARG A 6 -6.21 -3.26 -11.02
C ARG A 6 -6.38 -4.74 -11.38
N TYR A 7 -6.54 -5.61 -10.38
CA TYR A 7 -6.77 -7.04 -10.59
C TYR A 7 -8.07 -7.30 -11.38
N PHE A 8 -9.13 -6.55 -11.08
CA PHE A 8 -10.39 -6.58 -11.81
C PHE A 8 -10.32 -5.88 -13.18
N GLU A 9 -9.74 -4.67 -13.26
CA GLU A 9 -9.57 -3.92 -14.53
C GLU A 9 -8.82 -4.70 -15.61
N THR A 10 -7.87 -5.55 -15.19
CA THR A 10 -7.05 -6.37 -16.09
C THR A 10 -7.63 -7.75 -16.35
N ASN A 11 -8.79 -8.06 -15.79
CA ASN A 11 -9.42 -9.38 -15.83
C ASN A 11 -8.48 -10.50 -15.36
N THR A 12 -7.60 -10.23 -14.38
CA THR A 12 -6.64 -11.23 -13.89
C THR A 12 -7.36 -12.43 -13.25
N PHE A 13 -8.56 -12.22 -12.72
CA PHE A 13 -9.43 -13.28 -12.18
C PHE A 13 -9.78 -14.37 -13.19
N GLU A 14 -9.76 -14.11 -14.50
CA GLU A 14 -10.06 -15.12 -15.52
C GLU A 14 -9.05 -16.28 -15.53
N VAL A 15 -7.81 -16.00 -15.12
CA VAL A 15 -6.71 -16.98 -15.10
C VAL A 15 -6.18 -17.29 -13.69
N LEU A 16 -6.46 -16.42 -12.72
CA LEU A 16 -6.01 -16.54 -11.33
C LEU A 16 -7.13 -16.16 -10.36
N PRO A 17 -8.15 -17.01 -10.14
CA PRO A 17 -9.32 -16.66 -9.33
C PRO A 17 -9.09 -16.73 -7.81
N TYR A 18 -7.97 -17.30 -7.36
CA TYR A 18 -7.66 -17.46 -5.95
C TYR A 18 -6.91 -16.24 -5.42
N VAL A 19 -7.51 -15.52 -4.48
CA VAL A 19 -6.98 -14.30 -3.88
C VAL A 19 -6.57 -14.58 -2.43
N VAL A 20 -5.31 -14.28 -2.09
CA VAL A 20 -4.81 -14.40 -0.71
C VAL A 20 -4.66 -13.02 -0.09
N MET A 21 -5.53 -12.71 0.88
CA MET A 21 -5.41 -11.51 1.70
C MET A 21 -4.43 -11.79 2.85
N SER A 22 -3.14 -11.54 2.60
CA SER A 22 -2.08 -11.84 3.57
C SER A 22 -2.00 -10.85 4.73
N GLY A 23 -2.33 -9.58 4.49
CA GLY A 23 -2.14 -8.50 5.47
C GLY A 23 -0.68 -8.30 5.93
N VAL A 24 0.30 -8.93 5.28
CA VAL A 24 1.73 -8.86 5.62
C VAL A 24 2.38 -7.62 5.00
N THR A 25 1.90 -7.19 3.85
CA THR A 25 2.35 -5.97 3.16
C THR A 25 1.46 -4.79 3.51
N SER A 26 2.06 -3.62 3.77
CA SER A 26 1.31 -2.37 3.71
C SER A 26 1.40 -1.83 2.28
N GLU A 27 0.33 -1.97 1.52
CA GLU A 27 0.26 -1.39 0.18
C GLU A 27 -0.17 0.07 0.29
N SER A 28 0.83 0.95 0.37
CA SER A 28 0.65 2.36 0.05
C SER A 28 0.85 2.56 -1.45
N CYS A 29 -0.20 2.36 -2.23
CA CYS A 29 -0.35 2.79 -3.63
C CYS A 29 -0.73 4.28 -3.76
N GLY A 30 -0.43 5.10 -2.74
CA GLY A 30 -0.42 6.54 -2.91
C GLY A 30 0.68 6.92 -3.91
N GLY A 31 0.29 7.26 -5.13
CA GLY A 31 1.22 7.76 -6.15
C GLY A 31 2.07 8.88 -5.56
N THR A 32 3.39 8.70 -5.57
CA THR A 32 4.30 9.77 -5.14
C THR A 32 4.42 10.78 -6.28
N PHE A 33 3.88 11.98 -6.08
CA PHE A 33 4.14 13.09 -6.98
C PHE A 33 5.55 13.61 -6.73
N VAL A 34 6.39 13.51 -7.76
CA VAL A 34 7.74 14.05 -7.77
C VAL A 34 7.85 15.15 -8.80
N MET A 35 8.62 16.20 -8.47
CA MET A 35 8.87 17.31 -9.36
C MET A 35 10.37 17.58 -9.43
N ASN A 36 10.85 18.10 -10.56
CA ASN A 36 12.20 18.64 -10.63
C ASN A 36 12.34 19.78 -9.61
N LEU A 37 13.41 19.74 -8.82
CA LEU A 37 13.61 20.66 -7.70
C LEU A 37 13.84 22.10 -8.17
N ASP A 38 14.63 22.30 -9.23
CA ASP A 38 14.89 23.64 -9.77
C ASP A 38 13.62 24.29 -10.32
N VAL A 39 12.76 23.50 -10.97
CA VAL A 39 11.45 23.95 -11.44
C VAL A 39 10.58 24.29 -10.24
N TRP A 40 10.49 23.42 -9.23
CA TRP A 40 9.71 23.70 -8.02
C TRP A 40 10.14 25.00 -7.35
N ASP A 41 11.44 25.19 -7.14
CA ASP A 41 12.01 26.35 -6.47
C ASP A 41 11.86 27.64 -7.30
N SER A 42 11.69 27.53 -8.63
CA SER A 42 11.42 28.67 -9.51
C SER A 42 9.97 29.17 -9.43
N LEU A 43 9.06 28.40 -8.81
CA LEU A 43 7.64 28.74 -8.76
C LEU A 43 7.37 29.76 -7.66
N PRO A 44 6.45 30.71 -7.89
CA PRO A 44 5.96 31.59 -6.83
C PRO A 44 5.39 30.80 -5.64
N ALA A 45 5.54 31.36 -4.43
CA ALA A 45 5.17 30.69 -3.19
C ALA A 45 3.67 30.34 -3.11
N ASP A 46 2.80 31.17 -3.69
CA ASP A 46 1.36 30.91 -3.79
C ASP A 46 1.06 29.70 -4.69
N VAL A 47 1.79 29.54 -5.81
CA VAL A 47 1.65 28.37 -6.68
C VAL A 47 2.16 27.09 -6.00
N GLN A 48 3.30 27.17 -5.30
CA GLN A 48 3.81 26.06 -4.49
C GLN A 48 2.80 25.62 -3.42
N GLN A 49 2.16 26.60 -2.75
CA GLN A 49 1.12 26.33 -1.77
C GLN A 49 -0.08 25.61 -2.39
N ILE A 50 -0.63 26.14 -3.49
CA ILE A 50 -1.78 25.53 -4.19
C ILE A 50 -1.45 24.09 -4.58
N MET A 51 -0.30 23.84 -5.22
CA MET A 51 0.06 22.47 -5.61
C MET A 51 0.21 21.53 -4.41
N THR A 52 0.70 22.02 -3.27
CA THR A 52 0.84 21.20 -2.05
C THR A 52 -0.51 20.87 -1.43
N GLU A 53 -1.45 21.80 -1.47
CA GLU A 53 -2.83 21.63 -0.98
C GLU A 53 -3.61 20.68 -1.88
N GLU A 54 -3.63 20.94 -3.19
CA GLU A 54 -4.28 20.09 -4.20
C GLU A 54 -3.73 18.66 -4.18
N ARG A 55 -2.42 18.47 -3.99
CA ARG A 55 -1.82 17.14 -3.81
C ARG A 55 -2.47 16.37 -2.67
N LYS A 56 -2.73 17.01 -1.53
CA LYS A 56 -3.34 16.35 -0.35
C LYS A 56 -4.80 16.00 -0.62
N GLU A 57 -5.54 16.89 -1.28
CA GLU A 57 -6.93 16.64 -1.65
C GLU A 57 -7.03 15.50 -2.67
N GLN A 58 -6.17 15.51 -3.68
CA GLN A 58 -6.07 14.44 -4.67
C GLN A 58 -5.68 13.11 -4.02
N GLU A 59 -4.68 13.09 -3.13
CA GLU A 59 -4.27 11.89 -2.39
C GLU A 59 -5.43 11.32 -1.58
N LYS A 60 -6.21 12.19 -0.90
CA LYS A 60 -7.40 11.74 -0.17
C LYS A 60 -8.46 11.18 -1.13
N TRP A 61 -8.77 11.89 -2.21
CA TRP A 61 -9.79 11.50 -3.17
C TRP A 61 -9.47 10.15 -3.82
N VAL A 62 -8.22 9.94 -4.26
CA VAL A 62 -7.78 8.66 -4.85
C VAL A 62 -7.87 7.54 -3.84
N ASN A 63 -7.39 7.73 -2.61
CA ASN A 63 -7.45 6.69 -1.57
C ASN A 63 -8.89 6.29 -1.23
N ASP A 64 -9.81 7.26 -1.13
CA ASP A 64 -11.22 7.00 -0.86
C ASP A 64 -11.89 6.24 -2.02
N LEU A 65 -11.59 6.65 -3.27
CA LEU A 65 -12.11 6.00 -4.48
C LEU A 65 -11.59 4.56 -4.62
N GLU A 66 -10.28 4.34 -4.51
CA GLU A 66 -9.68 3.02 -4.62
C GLU A 66 -10.19 2.06 -3.56
N LYS A 67 -10.38 2.56 -2.33
CA LYS A 67 -10.97 1.76 -1.26
C LYS A 67 -12.41 1.35 -1.60
N ALA A 68 -13.25 2.32 -2.00
CA ALA A 68 -14.64 2.04 -2.32
C ALA A 68 -14.78 1.04 -3.47
N VAL A 69 -14.06 1.25 -4.57
CA VAL A 69 -14.12 0.38 -5.76
C VAL A 69 -13.52 -1.00 -5.48
N GLY A 70 -12.38 -1.07 -4.77
CA GLY A 70 -11.74 -2.34 -4.45
C GLY A 70 -12.60 -3.21 -3.53
N ASP A 71 -13.15 -2.62 -2.47
CA ASP A 71 -13.99 -3.34 -1.49
C ASP A 71 -15.31 -3.81 -2.15
N GLU A 72 -15.96 -2.95 -2.97
CA GLU A 72 -17.19 -3.30 -3.71
C GLU A 72 -16.97 -4.47 -4.67
N LEU A 73 -15.91 -4.44 -5.48
CA LEU A 73 -15.64 -5.48 -6.47
C LEU A 73 -15.23 -6.82 -5.84
N LEU A 74 -14.49 -6.79 -4.72
CA LEU A 74 -14.17 -8.01 -3.98
C LEU A 74 -15.43 -8.69 -3.46
N GLU A 75 -16.32 -7.94 -2.80
CA GLU A 75 -17.57 -8.47 -2.25
C GLU A 75 -18.48 -9.01 -3.35
N GLU A 76 -18.64 -8.27 -4.46
CA GLU A 76 -19.45 -8.68 -5.61
C GLU A 76 -18.92 -9.97 -6.24
N TYR A 77 -17.62 -10.03 -6.56
CA TYR A 77 -17.05 -11.15 -7.31
C TYR A 77 -16.91 -12.41 -6.45
N GLU A 78 -16.70 -12.28 -5.14
CA GLU A 78 -16.73 -13.41 -4.21
C GLU A 78 -18.16 -13.95 -4.09
N ALA A 79 -19.16 -13.08 -3.97
CA ALA A 79 -20.57 -13.49 -3.90
C ALA A 79 -21.07 -14.19 -5.17
N GLU A 80 -20.55 -13.79 -6.34
CA GLU A 80 -20.81 -14.45 -7.62
C GLU A 80 -20.01 -15.75 -7.84
N GLY A 81 -19.04 -16.05 -6.95
CA GLY A 81 -18.17 -17.22 -7.05
C GLY A 81 -17.14 -17.12 -8.18
N ILE A 82 -16.83 -15.91 -8.65
CA ILE A 82 -15.80 -15.64 -9.66
C ILE A 82 -14.41 -15.76 -9.03
N ILE A 83 -14.28 -15.33 -7.77
CA ILE A 83 -13.04 -15.41 -7.01
C ILE A 83 -13.25 -16.18 -5.69
N ASP A 84 -12.17 -16.70 -5.14
CA ASP A 84 -12.13 -17.35 -3.84
C ASP A 84 -11.11 -16.61 -2.95
N ILE A 85 -11.61 -15.99 -1.88
CA ILE A 85 -10.79 -15.16 -0.98
C ILE A 85 -10.35 -15.98 0.23
N TYR A 86 -9.04 -16.17 0.34
CA TYR A 86 -8.41 -16.72 1.54
C TYR A 86 -7.81 -15.60 2.39
N ILE A 87 -8.37 -15.38 3.57
CA ILE A 87 -7.83 -14.44 4.56
C ILE A 87 -6.80 -15.19 5.42
N LEU A 88 -5.56 -14.70 5.43
CA LEU A 88 -4.47 -15.34 6.14
C LEU A 88 -4.69 -15.25 7.67
N PRO A 89 -4.73 -16.37 8.40
CA PRO A 89 -4.90 -16.35 9.84
C PRO A 89 -3.77 -15.60 10.54
N SER A 90 -4.08 -14.97 11.68
CA SER A 90 -3.14 -14.13 12.43
C SER A 90 -1.84 -14.86 12.82
N GLU A 91 -1.92 -16.14 13.19
CA GLU A 91 -0.76 -16.96 13.52
C GLU A 91 0.14 -17.19 12.29
N GLU A 92 -0.47 -17.48 11.14
CA GLU A 92 0.28 -17.69 9.90
C GLU A 92 0.90 -16.38 9.40
N ARG A 93 0.15 -15.29 9.49
CA ARG A 93 0.63 -13.93 9.22
C ARG A 93 1.86 -13.60 10.06
N ALA A 94 1.83 -13.88 11.37
CA ALA A 94 2.98 -13.64 12.25
C ALA A 94 4.23 -14.44 11.82
N ARG A 95 4.04 -15.70 11.37
CA ARG A 95 5.14 -16.51 10.83
C ARG A 95 5.72 -15.91 9.55
N TRP A 96 4.88 -15.39 8.66
CA TRP A 96 5.33 -14.76 7.41
C TRP A 96 6.08 -13.46 7.68
N VAL A 97 5.59 -12.63 8.61
CA VAL A 97 6.29 -11.40 9.05
C VAL A 97 7.68 -11.73 9.62
N ALA A 98 7.78 -12.73 10.50
CA ALA A 98 9.07 -13.15 11.06
C ALA A 98 10.02 -13.71 9.98
N ALA A 99 9.50 -14.38 8.96
CA ALA A 99 10.31 -14.87 7.84
C ALA A 99 10.95 -13.74 7.01
N CYS A 100 10.45 -12.50 7.11
CA CYS A 100 11.04 -11.33 6.47
C CYS A 100 12.21 -10.71 7.25
N ASP A 101 12.45 -11.07 8.52
CA ASP A 101 13.51 -10.46 9.34
C ASP A 101 14.92 -10.55 8.73
N PRO A 102 15.36 -11.68 8.12
CA PRO A 102 16.69 -11.76 7.50
C PRO A 102 16.87 -10.76 6.35
N PHE A 103 15.80 -10.44 5.63
CA PHE A 103 15.83 -9.42 4.58
C PHE A 103 16.02 -8.02 5.18
N TYR A 104 15.33 -7.71 6.28
CA TYR A 104 15.49 -6.42 6.95
C TYR A 104 16.89 -6.23 7.55
N GLU A 105 17.51 -7.30 8.06
CA GLU A 105 18.91 -7.27 8.51
C GLU A 105 19.87 -6.95 7.36
N THR A 106 19.62 -7.54 6.19
CA THR A 106 20.40 -7.26 4.96
C THR A 106 20.24 -5.79 4.56
N LEU A 107 19.01 -5.26 4.56
CA LEU A 107 18.73 -3.86 4.25
C LEU A 107 19.46 -2.90 5.20
N VAL A 108 19.47 -3.21 6.51
CA VAL A 108 20.19 -2.42 7.51
C VAL A 108 21.71 -2.49 7.28
N SER A 109 22.23 -3.66 6.94
CA SER A 109 23.66 -3.85 6.65
C SER A 109 24.11 -3.03 5.44
N GLU A 110 23.33 -3.04 4.36
CA GLU A 110 23.69 -2.35 3.11
C GLU A 110 23.49 -0.83 3.21
N TRP A 111 22.41 -0.37 3.84
CA TRP A 111 22.03 1.04 3.84
C TRP A 111 22.47 1.78 5.11
N GLY A 112 23.06 1.06 6.07
CA GLY A 112 23.55 1.58 7.33
C GLY A 112 22.47 2.31 8.12
N GLU A 113 22.78 3.54 8.54
CA GLU A 113 21.89 4.35 9.39
C GLU A 113 20.55 4.67 8.72
N LYS A 114 20.52 4.82 7.39
CA LYS A 114 19.26 5.03 6.66
C LYS A 114 18.38 3.78 6.73
N GLY A 115 18.97 2.60 6.56
CA GLY A 115 18.26 1.33 6.67
C GLY A 115 17.65 1.13 8.05
N LYS A 116 18.40 1.47 9.12
CA LYS A 116 17.89 1.42 10.50
C LYS A 116 16.66 2.30 10.69
N LYS A 117 16.71 3.55 10.22
CA LYS A 117 15.59 4.49 10.34
C LYS A 117 14.35 4.02 9.58
N VAL A 118 14.53 3.50 8.37
CA VAL A 118 13.42 2.94 7.58
C VAL A 118 12.77 1.77 8.33
N LEU A 119 13.58 0.85 8.86
CA LEU A 119 13.08 -0.30 9.61
C LEU A 119 12.36 0.11 10.90
N GLU A 120 12.88 1.11 11.62
CA GLU A 120 12.24 1.66 12.81
C GLU A 120 10.85 2.24 12.51
N ILE A 121 10.74 3.05 11.45
CA ILE A 121 9.46 3.62 10.98
C ILE A 121 8.49 2.51 10.59
N ALA A 122 8.95 1.51 9.83
CA ALA A 122 8.13 0.37 9.41
C ALA A 122 7.58 -0.40 10.62
N ARG A 123 8.44 -0.73 11.59
CA ARG A 123 8.05 -1.44 12.82
C ARG A 123 7.10 -0.63 13.70
N TYR A 124 7.29 0.69 13.77
CA TYR A 124 6.36 1.57 14.49
C TYR A 124 4.95 1.49 13.89
N TYR A 125 4.80 1.63 12.57
CA TYR A 125 3.50 1.57 11.92
C TYR A 125 2.88 0.18 11.94
N GLN A 126 3.69 -0.88 11.79
CA GLN A 126 3.22 -2.26 11.97
C GLN A 126 2.65 -2.46 13.37
N ALA A 127 3.34 -2.02 14.43
CA ALA A 127 2.85 -2.14 15.80
C ALA A 127 1.59 -1.30 16.05
N LYS A 128 1.53 -0.08 15.49
CA LYS A 128 0.38 0.82 15.64
C LYS A 128 -0.89 0.24 15.01
N TYR A 129 -0.78 -0.41 13.86
CA TYR A 129 -1.91 -0.89 13.06
C TYR A 129 -2.08 -2.42 13.09
N ALA A 130 -1.38 -3.13 13.98
CA ALA A 130 -1.36 -4.59 14.04
C ALA A 130 -2.73 -5.26 14.28
N GLY A 131 -3.75 -4.50 14.71
CA GLY A 131 -5.10 -5.00 15.03
C GLY A 131 -6.23 -4.39 14.18
N GLU A 132 -5.90 -3.66 13.10
CA GLU A 132 -6.90 -3.05 12.19
C GLU A 132 -7.13 -3.87 10.90
N SER A 133 -6.56 -5.08 10.81
CA SER A 133 -6.69 -6.00 9.67
C SER A 133 -7.75 -7.07 9.89
#